data_AF-A0A9X1TQD1-F1
#
_entry.id   AF-A0A9X1TQD1-F1
#
_cell.length_a   1.000
_cell.length_b   1.000
_cell.length_c   1.000
_cell.angle_alpha   90.00
_cell.angle_beta   90.00
_cell.angle_gamma   90.00
#
_symmetry.space_group_name_H-M   'P 1'
#
loop_
_entity.id
_entity.type
_entity.pdbx_description
1 polymer ?
#
loop_
_entity_poly.entity_id
_entity_poly.type
_entity_poly.pdbx_seq_one_letter_code
_entity_poly.pdbx_strand_id
1 'polypeptide(L)' 'MSKRAVLEVIALGVEDAVAAQAGGADRLELVTDMAADGLTPPVETFAGIRAAVDIDLRVMLRLAEGFAVGDVGELVRR' A
#
# COMPACT_ATOMS: atom_id res chain seq x y z
N MET A 1 9.26 19.93 -13.87
CA MET A 1 8.60 18.62 -13.78
C MET A 1 9.20 17.71 -14.83
N SER A 2 9.85 16.63 -14.41
CA SER A 2 10.36 15.61 -15.35
C SER A 2 9.18 14.97 -16.08
N LYS A 3 9.32 14.71 -17.38
CA LYS A 3 8.31 14.00 -18.21
C LYS A 3 8.42 12.47 -18.11
N ARG A 4 9.26 11.95 -17.20
CA ARG A 4 9.45 10.51 -17.04
C ARG A 4 8.20 9.90 -16.37
N ALA A 5 7.75 8.76 -16.89
CA ALA A 5 6.70 7.97 -16.26
C ALA A 5 7.15 7.50 -14.86
N VAL A 6 6.19 7.41 -13.94
CA VAL A 6 6.37 6.86 -12.60
C VAL A 6 5.99 5.39 -12.62
N LEU A 7 6.86 4.52 -12.11
CA LEU A 7 6.56 3.12 -11.85
C LEU A 7 6.11 2.95 -10.39
N GLU A 8 4.84 2.65 -10.19
CA GLU A 8 4.28 2.26 -8.88
C GLU A 8 4.07 0.75 -8.85
N VAL A 9 4.50 0.10 -7.77
CA VAL A 9 4.40 -1.35 -7.58
C VAL A 9 3.60 -1.66 -6.31
N ILE A 10 2.70 -2.63 -6.38
CA ILE A 10 1.94 -3.11 -5.23
C ILE A 10 2.84 -4.00 -4.35
N ALA A 11 2.87 -3.74 -3.05
CA ALA A 11 3.58 -4.55 -2.06
C ALA A 11 2.64 -4.99 -0.93
N LEU A 12 2.68 -6.27 -0.59
CA LEU A 12 1.87 -6.87 0.49
C LEU A 12 2.69 -7.03 1.78
N GLY A 13 4.01 -7.04 1.68
CA GLY A 13 4.93 -7.22 2.79
C GLY A 13 6.30 -6.59 2.55
N VAL A 14 7.19 -6.76 3.53
CA VAL A 14 8.55 -6.20 3.51
C VAL A 14 9.38 -6.73 2.35
N GLU A 15 9.28 -8.03 2.06
CA GLU A 15 10.04 -8.67 0.97
C GLU A 15 9.66 -8.09 -0.39
N ASP A 16 8.36 -7.92 -0.67
CA ASP A 16 7.87 -7.29 -1.89
C ASP A 16 8.39 -5.85 -2.03
N ALA A 17 8.32 -5.09 -0.93
CA ALA A 17 8.74 -3.69 -0.91
C ALA A 17 10.24 -3.55 -1.23
N VAL A 18 11.08 -4.36 -0.60
CA VAL A 18 12.52 -4.38 -0.84
C VAL A 18 12.82 -4.80 -2.28
N ALA A 19 12.15 -5.84 -2.78
CA ALA A 19 12.33 -6.30 -4.15
C ALA A 19 11.90 -5.25 -5.18
N ALA A 20 10.77 -4.58 -4.96
CA ALA A 20 10.26 -3.52 -5.82
C ALA A 20 11.20 -2.31 -5.85
N GLN A 21 11.72 -1.88 -4.69
CA GLN A 21 12.72 -0.82 -4.63
C GLN A 21 14.01 -1.21 -5.36
N ALA A 22 14.55 -2.41 -5.11
CA ALA A 22 15.74 -2.91 -5.79
C ALA A 22 15.53 -3.02 -7.32
N GLY A 23 14.29 -3.30 -7.75
CA GLY A 23 13.88 -3.34 -9.16
C GLY A 23 13.66 -1.97 -9.82
N GLY A 24 13.78 -0.87 -9.08
CA GLY A 24 13.64 0.49 -9.60
C GLY A 24 12.22 1.06 -9.57
N ALA A 25 11.35 0.56 -8.69
CA ALA A 25 10.08 1.22 -8.42
C ALA A 25 10.32 2.66 -7.89
N ASP A 26 9.52 3.60 -8.37
CA ASP A 26 9.56 4.98 -7.92
C ASP A 26 8.75 5.18 -6.63
N ARG A 27 7.74 4.33 -6.41
CA ARG A 27 6.82 4.36 -5.27
C ARG A 27 6.16 2.99 -5.08
N LEU A 28 5.68 2.73 -3.87
CA LEU A 28 4.87 1.55 -3.56
C LEU A 28 3.41 1.92 -3.28
N GLU A 29 2.50 1.05 -3.70
CA GLU A 29 1.15 0.95 -3.17
C GLU A 29 1.10 -0.19 -2.15
N LEU A 30 0.63 0.10 -0.94
CA LEU A 30 0.58 -0.85 0.17
C LEU A 30 -0.85 -1.34 0.36
N VAL A 31 -1.02 -2.65 0.26
CA VAL A 31 -2.32 -3.31 0.31
C VAL A 31 -2.23 -4.60 1.12
N THR A 32 -3.38 -5.08 1.59
CA THR A 32 -3.57 -6.49 1.94
C THR A 32 -4.68 -7.09 1.09
N ASP A 33 -4.83 -8.40 1.12
CA ASP A 33 -5.91 -9.12 0.43
C ASP A 33 -6.13 -8.72 -1.05
N MET A 34 -5.22 -9.16 -1.91
CA MET A 34 -5.32 -8.94 -3.35
C MET A 34 -6.50 -9.68 -3.99
N ALA A 35 -7.04 -10.73 -3.36
CA ALA A 35 -8.22 -11.42 -3.88
C ALA A 35 -9.48 -10.54 -3.79
N ALA A 36 -9.49 -9.61 -2.84
CA ALA A 36 -10.51 -8.57 -2.70
C ALA A 36 -10.16 -7.27 -3.45
N ASP A 37 -9.22 -7.26 -4.41
CA ASP A 37 -8.70 -6.08 -5.11
C ASP A 37 -7.92 -5.08 -4.24
N GLY A 38 -7.43 -5.51 -3.07
CA GLY A 38 -6.63 -4.67 -2.17
C GLY A 38 -7.48 -3.97 -1.10
N LEU A 39 -7.12 -4.19 0.17
CA LEU A 39 -7.69 -3.61 1.37
C LEU A 39 -6.61 -2.89 2.19
N THR A 40 -7.03 -2.16 3.23
CA THR A 40 -6.12 -1.49 4.18
C THR A 40 -5.21 -2.51 4.86
N PRO A 41 -3.87 -2.39 4.71
CA PRO A 41 -2.95 -3.28 5.38
C PRO A 41 -2.91 -3.00 6.89
N PRO A 42 -2.49 -3.97 7.71
CA PRO A 42 -2.21 -3.74 9.12
C PRO A 42 -1.11 -2.67 9.34
N VAL A 43 -1.18 -1.95 10.45
CA VAL A 43 -0.22 -0.88 10.78
C VAL A 43 1.20 -1.44 10.94
N GLU A 44 1.33 -2.65 11.49
CA GLU A 44 2.60 -3.36 11.61
C GLU A 44 3.23 -3.68 10.26
N THR A 45 2.42 -4.00 9.23
CA THR A 45 2.89 -4.21 7.86
C THR A 45 3.43 -2.92 7.29
N PHE A 46 2.69 -1.80 7.45
CA PHE A 46 3.18 -0.48 7.06
C PHE A 46 4.50 -0.12 7.77
N ALA A 47 4.56 -0.30 9.08
CA ALA A 47 5.74 0.06 9.87
C ALA A 47 6.98 -0.75 9.46
N GLY A 48 6.82 -2.06 9.24
CA GLY A 48 7.89 -2.93 8.75
C GLY A 48 8.38 -2.51 7.37
N ILE A 49 7.46 -2.20 6.44
CA ILE A 49 7.82 -1.75 5.09
C ILE A 49 8.52 -0.40 5.15
N ARG A 50 7.96 0.59 5.86
CA ARG A 50 8.57 1.92 5.97
C ARG A 50 9.98 1.86 6.57
N ALA A 51 10.24 0.93 7.48
CA ALA A 51 11.58 0.73 8.05
C ALA A 51 12.58 0.09 7.08
N ALA A 52 12.10 -0.65 6.07
CA ALA A 52 12.94 -1.43 5.15
C ALA A 52 13.24 -0.71 3.81
N VAL A 53 12.41 0.23 3.40
CA VAL A 53 12.56 0.99 2.15
C VAL A 53 12.58 2.49 2.40
N ASP A 54 13.05 3.29 1.44
CA ASP A 54 13.11 4.75 1.50
C ASP A 54 12.34 5.46 0.37
N ILE A 55 11.82 4.72 -0.61
CA ILE A 55 10.91 5.27 -1.63
C ILE A 55 9.55 5.69 -1.07
N ASP A 56 8.80 6.48 -1.84
CA ASP A 56 7.46 6.94 -1.46
C ASP A 56 6.52 5.75 -1.23
N LEU A 57 5.51 5.96 -0.37
CA LEU A 57 4.49 4.95 -0.05
C LEU A 57 3.09 5.56 -0.18
N ARG A 58 2.18 4.85 -0.85
CA ARG A 58 0.73 5.10 -0.83
C ARG A 58 0.05 3.94 -0.13
N VAL A 59 -0.75 4.23 0.89
CA VAL A 59 -1.44 3.20 1.67
C VAL A 59 -2.89 3.11 1.23
N MET A 60 -3.37 1.90 0.93
CA MET A 60 -4.78 1.65 0.67
C MET A 60 -5.62 1.97 1.91
N LEU A 61 -6.67 2.77 1.72
CA LEU A 61 -7.67 3.07 2.74
C LEU A 61 -9.02 2.52 2.27
N ARG A 62 -9.19 1.21 2.46
CA ARG A 62 -10.37 0.44 2.08
C ARG A 62 -10.60 -0.67 3.09
N LEU A 63 -11.63 -0.50 3.92
CA LEU A 63 -11.88 -1.38 5.07
C LEU A 63 -12.59 -2.69 4.72
N ALA A 64 -13.37 -2.69 3.64
CA ALA A 64 -14.17 -3.83 3.22
C ALA A 64 -14.18 -3.95 1.69
N GLU A 65 -14.49 -5.16 1.23
CA GLU A 65 -14.72 -5.44 -0.19
C GLU A 65 -15.99 -4.77 -0.75
N GLY A 66 -16.13 -4.79 -2.07
CA GLY A 66 -17.23 -4.13 -2.77
C GLY A 66 -17.14 -2.60 -2.77
N PHE A 67 -18.27 -1.95 -3.08
CA PHE A 67 -18.39 -0.49 -3.29
C PHE A 67 -19.48 0.15 -2.41
N ALA A 68 -20.03 -0.60 -1.45
CA ALA A 68 -21.05 -0.10 -0.55
C ALA A 68 -20.46 0.94 0.42
N VAL A 69 -21.27 1.91 0.81
CA VAL A 69 -20.89 2.86 1.86
C VAL A 69 -20.87 2.12 3.20
N GLY A 70 -19.69 2.05 3.82
CA GLY A 70 -19.50 1.43 5.14
C GLY A 70 -19.83 2.37 6.31
N ASP A 71 -19.58 1.90 7.53
CA ASP A 71 -19.73 2.71 8.74
C ASP A 71 -18.60 3.76 8.85
N VAL A 72 -18.98 5.04 8.85
CA VAL A 72 -18.05 6.17 9.06
C VAL A 72 -17.40 6.10 10.44
N GLY A 73 -18.10 5.61 11.46
CA GLY A 73 -17.55 5.46 12.79
C GLY A 73 -16.37 4.49 12.82
N GLU A 74 -16.43 3.43 12.05
CA GLU A 74 -15.31 2.48 11.88
C GLU A 74 -14.13 3.12 11.17
N LEU A 75 -14.39 3.88 10.09
CA LEU A 75 -13.36 4.62 9.35
C LEU A 75 -12.56 5.59 10.23
N VAL A 76 -13.22 6.28 11.16
CA VAL A 76 -12.58 7.27 12.04
C VAL A 76 -11.74 6.63 13.15
N ARG A 77 -12.02 5.38 13.53
CA ARG A 77 -11.34 4.70 14.66
C ARG A 77 -10.08 3.94 14.26
N ARG A 78 -9.87 3.71 12.97
CA ARG A 78 -8.80 2.86 12.45
C ARG A 78 -7.53 3.63 12.09
#